data_AF-A0A9Q0XR02-F1
#
_entry.id   AF-A0A9Q0XR02-F1
#
_cell.length_a   1.000
_cell.length_b   1.000
_cell.length_c   1.000
_cell.angle_alpha   90.00
_cell.angle_beta   90.00
_cell.angle_gamma   90.00
#
_symmetry.space_group_name_H-M   'P 1'
#
loop_
_entity.id
_entity.type
_entity.pdbx_description
1 polymer ?
#
loop_
_entity_poly.entity_id
_entity_poly.type
_entity_poly.pdbx_seq_one_letter_code
_entity_poly.pdbx_strand_id
1 'polypeptide(L)'
;MVRPSSPNGLLLLPSATVPGPLVPRSWAADGMEDSELLETILNACRKPSTVSQYTYKWRRFLAFADQRGFTPVNPHLTWILRYLLHLKRSGLTMSSLRVHVSAIVAHEPPLSPAASFFRHPRIKLFLRGLNNTFPDRKPIPPQWSLSLVLRAFQRPPFKPLATVNLRLLSLKTAFLVAIASARRASELCTLRCDPPYLQFYPDKVIAYPDITFLPKRLFICHHPVAAGRPVSSQRFARWIIQVITLAYEMANKPLPGPIKAHSTRAMSSSAAFLKGVPLENICQAATWTTPETFGNHYRLDTRMRSSSAFGKAVLSFITA
;
A
#
# COMPACT_ATOMS: atom_id res chain seq x y z
N MET A 1 -6.22 -27.88 -24.47
CA MET A 1 -5.43 -26.63 -24.37
C MET A 1 -5.68 -26.00 -23.01
N VAL A 2 -4.75 -26.21 -22.09
CA VAL A 2 -4.92 -26.04 -20.63
C VAL A 2 -4.31 -24.70 -20.21
N ARG A 3 -5.09 -23.86 -19.52
CA ARG A 3 -4.65 -22.59 -18.91
C ARG A 3 -3.63 -22.86 -17.80
N PRO A 4 -2.58 -22.05 -17.62
CA PRO A 4 -1.66 -22.22 -16.51
C PRO A 4 -2.34 -21.85 -15.20
N SER A 5 -2.44 -22.84 -14.31
CA SER A 5 -2.96 -22.78 -12.95
C SER A 5 -2.11 -21.85 -12.07
N SER A 6 -2.81 -21.02 -11.31
CA SER A 6 -2.28 -20.17 -10.24
C SER A 6 -1.49 -20.98 -9.20
N PRO A 7 -0.25 -20.62 -8.81
CA PRO A 7 0.44 -21.33 -7.75
C PRO A 7 0.04 -20.73 -6.40
N ASN A 8 -1.18 -21.05 -5.94
CA ASN A 8 -1.52 -21.03 -4.51
C ASN A 8 -1.25 -22.42 -3.94
N GLY A 9 0.01 -22.84 -3.99
CA GLY A 9 0.52 -23.95 -3.20
C GLY A 9 1.14 -23.39 -1.94
N LEU A 10 0.39 -23.43 -0.82
CA LEU A 10 1.00 -23.38 0.50
C LEU A 10 1.84 -24.65 0.65
N LEU A 11 3.08 -24.61 0.16
CA LEU A 11 4.08 -25.59 0.53
C LEU A 11 4.34 -25.41 2.03
N LEU A 12 3.82 -26.33 2.82
CA LEU A 12 4.24 -26.57 4.20
C LEU A 12 5.74 -26.86 4.15
N LEU A 13 6.57 -25.85 4.42
CA LEU A 13 7.99 -26.04 4.68
C LEU A 13 8.14 -26.69 6.06
N PRO A 14 9.14 -27.57 6.26
CA PRO A 14 9.42 -28.19 7.55
C PRO A 14 9.65 -27.11 8.61
N SER A 15 9.41 -27.48 9.87
CA SER A 15 9.56 -26.62 11.05
C SER A 15 10.99 -26.10 11.21
N ALA A 16 11.32 -25.06 10.44
CA ALA A 16 12.53 -24.28 10.61
C ALA A 16 12.31 -23.39 11.83
N THR A 17 13.17 -23.57 12.83
CA THR A 17 13.38 -22.72 14.01
C THR A 17 12.71 -21.35 13.86
N VAL A 18 11.78 -21.05 14.80
CA VAL A 18 11.16 -19.74 14.90
C VAL A 18 12.27 -18.69 14.76
N PRO A 19 12.24 -17.84 13.73
CA PRO A 19 13.31 -16.89 13.52
C PRO A 19 13.41 -16.04 14.78
N GLY A 20 14.61 -16.03 15.38
CA GLY A 20 14.88 -15.31 16.62
C GLY A 20 14.56 -13.82 16.50
N PRO A 21 14.63 -13.09 17.64
CA PRO A 21 14.33 -11.67 17.68
C PRO A 21 15.04 -10.91 16.55
N LEU A 22 14.39 -9.87 16.01
CA LEU A 22 15.03 -8.91 15.08
C LEU A 22 16.03 -7.98 15.80
N VAL A 23 16.48 -8.40 16.98
CA VAL A 23 17.44 -7.73 17.83
C VAL A 23 18.81 -8.27 17.44
N PRO A 24 19.82 -7.40 17.21
CA PRO A 24 21.19 -7.83 16.98
C PRO A 24 21.64 -8.81 18.07
N ARG A 25 22.16 -9.97 17.66
CA ARG A 25 22.69 -11.02 18.58
C ARG A 25 23.72 -10.49 19.58
N SER A 26 24.34 -9.34 19.29
CA SER A 26 25.37 -8.71 20.12
C SER A 26 24.87 -8.15 21.45
N TRP A 27 23.57 -7.89 21.63
CA TRP A 27 23.05 -7.28 22.87
C TRP A 27 22.47 -8.27 23.88
N ALA A 28 22.27 -9.53 23.49
CA ALA A 28 21.77 -10.58 24.38
C ALA A 28 22.86 -11.10 25.36
N ALA A 29 24.12 -10.64 25.23
CA ALA A 29 25.28 -11.21 25.91
C ALA A 29 25.69 -10.48 27.21
N ASP A 30 25.05 -9.37 27.58
CA ASP A 30 25.59 -8.46 28.60
C ASP A 30 25.06 -8.68 30.04
N GLY A 31 24.35 -9.78 30.32
CA GLY A 31 24.08 -10.20 31.71
C GLY A 31 23.38 -9.18 32.62
N MET A 32 22.56 -8.27 32.05
CA MET A 32 21.82 -7.25 32.80
C MET A 32 20.57 -7.83 33.48
N GLU A 33 20.30 -7.42 34.72
CA GLU A 33 19.09 -7.79 35.49
C GLU A 33 17.77 -7.38 34.79
N ASP A 34 17.81 -6.38 33.90
CA ASP A 34 16.68 -5.88 33.10
C ASP A 34 16.58 -6.48 31.67
N SER A 35 17.31 -7.56 31.38
CA SER A 35 17.43 -8.14 30.02
C SER A 35 16.06 -8.38 29.35
N GLU A 36 15.06 -8.88 30.08
CA GLU A 36 13.72 -9.17 29.54
C GLU A 36 12.95 -7.91 29.13
N LEU A 37 13.03 -6.84 29.93
CA LEU A 37 12.37 -5.57 29.62
C LEU A 37 13.07 -4.87 28.45
N LEU A 38 14.41 -4.90 28.42
CA LEU A 38 15.20 -4.37 27.31
C LEU A 38 14.90 -5.11 26.01
N GLU A 39 14.83 -6.44 26.03
CA GLU A 39 14.38 -7.23 24.87
C GLU A 39 12.97 -6.86 24.44
N THR A 40 12.05 -6.68 25.38
CA THR A 40 10.67 -6.28 25.08
C THR A 40 10.59 -4.91 24.40
N ILE A 41 11.32 -3.92 24.92
CA ILE A 41 11.37 -2.55 24.35
C ILE A 41 12.03 -2.57 22.96
N LEU A 42 13.13 -3.31 22.80
CA LEU A 42 13.82 -3.45 21.52
C LEU A 42 12.96 -4.16 20.47
N ASN A 43 12.22 -5.19 20.88
CA ASN A 43 11.24 -5.87 20.03
C ASN A 43 10.06 -4.94 19.67
N ALA A 44 9.68 -4.01 20.56
CA ALA A 44 8.63 -3.02 20.31
C ALA A 44 9.04 -1.89 19.35
N CYS A 45 10.33 -1.72 19.06
CA CYS A 45 10.85 -0.71 18.11
C CYS A 45 10.19 -0.82 16.71
N ARG A 46 9.73 -2.01 16.32
CA ARG A 46 9.09 -2.25 15.02
C ARG A 46 7.63 -2.64 15.19
N LYS A 47 6.76 -2.02 14.38
CA LYS A 47 5.34 -2.42 14.30
C LYS A 47 5.21 -3.91 13.92
N PRO A 48 4.22 -4.65 14.45
CA PRO A 48 4.04 -6.08 14.15
C PRO A 48 3.95 -6.40 12.66
N SER A 49 3.32 -5.52 11.87
CA SER A 49 3.27 -5.66 10.40
C SER A 49 4.65 -5.59 9.73
N THR A 50 5.56 -4.75 10.24
CA THR A 50 6.94 -4.65 9.77
C THR A 50 7.72 -5.91 10.12
N VAL A 51 7.57 -6.41 11.35
CA VAL A 51 8.18 -7.67 11.81
C VAL A 51 7.76 -8.80 10.87
N SER A 52 6.47 -9.03 10.71
CA SER A 52 5.92 -10.07 9.82
C SER A 52 6.45 -9.95 8.39
N GLN A 53 6.49 -8.72 7.83
CA GLN A 53 7.01 -8.48 6.49
C GLN A 53 8.51 -8.75 6.36
N TYR A 54 9.30 -8.44 7.39
CA TYR A 54 10.75 -8.64 7.38
C TYR A 54 11.06 -10.13 7.55
N THR A 55 10.38 -10.81 8.49
CA THR A 55 10.50 -12.25 8.70
C THR A 55 10.17 -13.03 7.43
N TYR A 56 9.09 -12.69 6.73
CA TYR A 56 8.76 -13.32 5.44
C TYR A 56 9.89 -13.17 4.42
N LYS A 57 10.46 -11.97 4.29
CA LYS A 57 11.52 -11.68 3.32
C LYS A 57 12.84 -12.34 3.68
N TRP A 58 13.10 -12.47 4.97
CA TRP A 58 14.23 -13.20 5.52
C TRP A 58 14.12 -14.69 5.24
N ARG A 59 12.98 -15.32 5.56
CA ARG A 59 12.72 -16.73 5.21
C ARG A 59 12.90 -17.01 3.72
N ARG A 60 12.45 -16.10 2.86
CA ARG A 60 12.67 -16.23 1.41
C ARG A 60 14.15 -16.17 1.02
N PHE A 61 14.97 -15.39 1.74
CA PHE A 61 16.42 -15.38 1.54
C PHE A 61 17.07 -16.67 2.05
N LEU A 62 16.67 -17.15 3.22
CA LEU A 62 17.14 -18.44 3.77
C LEU A 62 16.85 -19.59 2.79
N ALA A 63 15.63 -19.67 2.25
CA ALA A 63 15.27 -20.68 1.26
C ALA A 63 16.11 -20.58 -0.04
N PHE A 64 16.45 -19.36 -0.47
CA PHE A 64 17.34 -19.16 -1.62
C PHE A 64 18.77 -19.63 -1.34
N ALA A 65 19.23 -19.49 -0.09
CA ALA A 65 20.54 -19.90 0.38
C ALA A 65 20.67 -21.42 0.51
N ASP A 66 19.66 -22.04 1.11
CA ASP A 66 19.54 -23.49 1.29
C ASP A 66 19.58 -24.24 -0.04
N GLN A 67 18.79 -23.78 -1.03
CA GLN A 67 18.79 -24.31 -2.40
C GLN A 67 20.14 -24.25 -3.12
N ARG A 68 21.09 -23.45 -2.62
CA ARG A 68 22.42 -23.24 -3.21
C ARG A 68 23.56 -23.72 -2.30
N GLY A 69 23.23 -24.39 -1.20
CA GLY A 69 24.19 -25.00 -0.29
C GLY A 69 25.10 -24.01 0.43
N PHE A 70 24.62 -22.80 0.78
CA PHE A 70 25.41 -21.86 1.59
C PHE A 70 24.68 -21.42 2.86
N THR A 71 25.44 -21.32 3.96
CA THR A 71 24.94 -20.85 5.25
C THR A 71 24.97 -19.32 5.30
N PRO A 72 23.86 -18.63 5.61
CA PRO A 72 23.79 -17.17 5.58
C PRO A 72 24.35 -16.50 6.84
N VAL A 73 25.37 -17.09 7.47
CA VAL A 73 26.09 -16.46 8.60
C VAL A 73 27.10 -15.49 8.02
N ASN A 74 26.98 -14.20 8.31
CA ASN A 74 27.75 -13.12 7.67
C ASN A 74 27.61 -13.13 6.14
N PRO A 75 26.42 -12.80 5.60
CA PRO A 75 26.13 -12.94 4.18
C PRO A 75 27.06 -12.06 3.35
N HIS A 76 28.08 -12.68 2.74
CA HIS A 76 29.01 -12.01 1.86
C HIS A 76 28.23 -11.23 0.80
N LEU A 77 28.66 -9.99 0.54
CA LEU A 77 28.00 -9.04 -0.37
C LEU A 77 27.52 -9.70 -1.68
N THR A 78 28.35 -10.57 -2.24
CA THR A 78 28.08 -11.29 -3.50
C THR A 78 26.79 -12.11 -3.46
N TRP A 79 26.47 -12.76 -2.34
CA TRP A 79 25.25 -13.56 -2.20
C TRP A 79 23.99 -12.72 -2.18
N ILE A 80 24.05 -11.55 -1.53
CA ILE A 80 22.94 -10.60 -1.53
C ILE A 80 22.72 -10.06 -2.95
N LEU A 81 23.79 -9.72 -3.69
CA LEU A 81 23.66 -9.28 -5.08
C LEU A 81 23.07 -10.39 -5.99
N ARG A 82 23.50 -11.64 -5.83
CA ARG A 82 22.93 -12.80 -6.55
C ARG A 82 21.45 -13.00 -6.23
N TYR A 83 21.06 -12.88 -4.96
CA TYR A 83 19.67 -12.96 -4.53
C TYR A 83 18.83 -11.84 -5.15
N LEU A 84 19.32 -10.60 -5.14
CA LEU A 84 18.65 -9.47 -5.76
C LEU A 84 18.43 -9.66 -7.26
N LEU A 85 19.43 -10.20 -7.98
CA LEU A 85 19.28 -10.55 -9.39
C LEU A 85 18.21 -11.63 -9.61
N HIS A 86 18.20 -12.68 -8.78
CA HIS A 86 17.20 -13.73 -8.83
C HIS A 86 15.77 -13.19 -8.59
N LEU A 87 15.60 -12.33 -7.59
CA LEU A 87 14.32 -11.69 -7.31
C LEU A 87 13.87 -10.78 -8.46
N LYS A 88 14.79 -10.02 -9.07
CA LYS A 88 14.49 -9.16 -10.20
C LYS A 88 14.04 -9.96 -11.43
N ARG A 89 14.75 -11.06 -11.73
CA ARG A 89 14.37 -12.00 -12.81
C ARG A 89 13.02 -12.65 -12.56
N SER A 90 12.65 -12.85 -11.29
CA SER A 90 11.31 -13.29 -10.87
C SER A 90 10.23 -12.19 -10.96
N GLY A 91 10.55 -11.00 -11.45
CA GLY A 91 9.59 -9.91 -11.71
C GLY A 91 9.33 -8.96 -10.54
N LEU A 92 10.12 -8.99 -9.47
CA LEU A 92 9.96 -8.03 -8.36
C LEU A 92 10.45 -6.63 -8.75
N THR A 93 9.76 -5.60 -8.24
CA THR A 93 10.13 -4.20 -8.46
C THR A 93 11.37 -3.79 -7.67
N MET A 94 12.05 -2.73 -8.11
CA MET A 94 13.22 -2.19 -7.39
C MET A 94 12.89 -1.79 -5.95
N SER A 95 11.67 -1.29 -5.70
CA SER A 95 11.21 -0.97 -4.35
C SER A 95 11.11 -2.22 -3.47
N SER A 96 10.56 -3.33 -3.98
CA SER A 96 10.50 -4.59 -3.26
C SER A 96 11.88 -5.16 -2.95
N LEU A 97 12.84 -5.06 -3.89
CA LEU A 97 14.22 -5.48 -3.68
C LEU A 97 14.89 -4.74 -2.52
N ARG A 98 14.70 -3.42 -2.43
CA ARG A 98 15.22 -2.62 -1.32
C ARG A 98 14.66 -3.08 0.02
N VAL A 99 13.38 -3.43 0.11
CA VAL A 99 12.80 -3.94 1.36
C VAL A 99 13.36 -5.33 1.72
N HIS A 100 13.65 -6.19 0.73
CA HIS A 100 14.35 -7.46 0.99
C HIS A 100 15.72 -7.24 1.62
N VAL A 101 16.49 -6.30 1.08
CA VAL A 101 17.79 -5.92 1.65
C VAL A 101 17.64 -5.38 3.07
N SER A 102 16.70 -4.45 3.30
CA SER A 102 16.45 -3.92 4.65
C SER A 102 16.07 -5.01 5.64
N ALA A 103 15.32 -6.02 5.20
CA ALA A 103 14.97 -7.17 6.03
C ALA A 103 16.19 -8.04 6.34
N ILE A 104 17.07 -8.30 5.36
CA ILE A 104 18.31 -9.06 5.56
C ILE A 104 19.23 -8.35 6.55
N VAL A 105 19.49 -7.05 6.32
CA VAL A 105 20.34 -6.23 7.21
C VAL A 105 19.78 -6.12 8.62
N ALA A 106 18.45 -6.21 8.78
CA ALA A 106 17.82 -6.19 10.10
C ALA A 106 17.96 -7.50 10.87
N HIS A 107 18.10 -8.66 10.21
CA HIS A 107 18.33 -9.95 10.87
C HIS A 107 19.83 -10.24 11.04
N GLU A 108 20.65 -9.84 10.08
CA GLU A 108 22.11 -10.01 10.06
C GLU A 108 22.77 -8.64 9.88
N PRO A 109 22.92 -7.85 10.97
CA PRO A 109 23.61 -6.58 10.91
C PRO A 109 25.09 -6.79 10.56
N PRO A 110 25.68 -5.93 9.72
CA PRO A 110 27.10 -6.04 9.38
C PRO A 110 27.98 -5.88 10.63
N LEU A 111 29.09 -6.64 10.67
CA LEU A 111 30.09 -6.62 11.76
C LEU A 111 30.68 -5.22 12.03
N SER A 112 30.67 -4.33 11.03
CA SER A 112 31.05 -2.93 11.20
C SER A 112 29.79 -2.04 11.24
N PRO A 113 29.48 -1.40 12.37
CA PRO A 113 28.29 -0.55 12.55
C PRO A 113 28.24 0.67 11.60
N ALA A 114 29.38 1.09 11.04
CA ALA A 114 29.52 2.37 10.35
C ALA A 114 29.03 2.36 8.89
N ALA A 115 28.92 1.19 8.24
CA ALA A 115 28.62 1.11 6.81
C ALA A 115 27.19 0.61 6.56
N SER A 116 26.24 1.54 6.37
CA SER A 116 24.91 1.21 5.83
C SER A 116 25.06 0.48 4.49
N PHE A 117 24.43 -0.70 4.35
CA PHE A 117 24.48 -1.51 3.12
C PHE A 117 24.24 -0.68 1.84
N PHE A 118 23.23 0.20 1.84
CA PHE A 118 22.91 1.03 0.69
C PHE A 118 23.93 2.13 0.37
N ARG A 119 24.86 2.42 1.28
CA ARG A 119 25.96 3.37 1.04
C ARG A 119 27.15 2.72 0.34
N HIS A 120 27.26 1.39 0.35
CA HIS A 120 28.37 0.68 -0.29
C HIS A 120 28.42 0.93 -1.82
N PRO A 121 29.56 1.37 -2.39
CA PRO A 121 29.66 1.75 -3.81
C PRO A 121 29.20 0.66 -4.79
N ARG A 122 29.63 -0.60 -4.58
CA ARG A 122 29.20 -1.73 -5.42
C ARG A 122 27.69 -1.94 -5.42
N ILE A 123 27.00 -1.68 -4.31
CA ILE A 123 25.54 -1.86 -4.21
C ILE A 123 24.81 -0.75 -4.96
N LYS A 124 25.27 0.50 -4.84
CA LYS A 124 24.73 1.61 -5.63
C LYS A 124 24.86 1.34 -7.13
N LEU A 125 26.06 0.96 -7.58
CA LEU A 125 26.32 0.65 -8.99
C LEU A 125 25.49 -0.54 -9.47
N PHE A 126 25.42 -1.61 -8.68
CA PHE A 126 24.61 -2.78 -9.00
C PHE A 126 23.13 -2.46 -9.12
N LEU A 127 22.53 -1.76 -8.15
CA LEU A 127 21.11 -1.39 -8.19
C LEU A 127 20.81 -0.45 -9.36
N ARG A 128 21.73 0.46 -9.71
CA ARG A 128 21.62 1.31 -10.90
C ARG A 128 21.66 0.48 -12.18
N GLY A 129 22.65 -0.40 -12.32
CA GLY A 129 22.76 -1.31 -13.46
C GLY A 129 21.52 -2.20 -13.61
N LEU A 130 21.06 -2.79 -12.50
CA LEU A 130 19.87 -3.64 -12.47
C LEU A 130 18.61 -2.90 -12.94
N ASN A 131 18.43 -1.64 -12.53
CA ASN A 131 17.29 -0.83 -12.99
C ASN A 131 17.41 -0.43 -14.46
N ASN A 132 18.61 -0.17 -14.96
CA ASN A 132 18.83 0.17 -16.36
C ASN A 132 18.63 -1.05 -17.29
N THR A 133 19.09 -2.23 -16.87
CA THR A 133 18.95 -3.48 -17.62
C THR A 133 17.53 -4.04 -17.54
N PHE A 134 16.87 -3.91 -16.39
CA PHE A 134 15.51 -4.41 -16.16
C PHE A 134 14.62 -3.29 -15.61
N PRO A 135 14.27 -2.27 -16.42
CA PRO A 135 13.46 -1.16 -15.95
C PRO A 135 12.08 -1.62 -15.48
N ASP A 136 11.62 -1.09 -14.33
CA ASP A 136 10.27 -1.35 -13.85
C ASP A 136 9.26 -0.72 -14.82
N ARG A 137 8.51 -1.56 -15.55
CA ARG A 137 7.37 -1.10 -16.33
C ARG A 137 6.28 -0.70 -15.34
N LYS A 138 6.02 0.61 -15.19
CA LYS A 138 4.85 1.08 -14.43
C LYS A 138 3.60 0.66 -15.22
N PRO A 139 2.79 -0.30 -14.74
CA PRO A 139 1.55 -0.63 -15.42
C PRO A 139 0.69 0.62 -15.47
N ILE A 140 0.08 0.88 -16.62
CA ILE A 140 -0.98 1.89 -16.71
C ILE A 140 -2.06 1.41 -15.74
N PRO A 141 -2.37 2.15 -14.67
CA PRO A 141 -3.33 1.67 -13.69
C PRO A 141 -4.67 1.45 -14.40
N PRO A 142 -5.35 0.30 -14.21
CA PRO A 142 -6.68 0.13 -14.78
C PRO A 142 -7.59 1.21 -14.19
N GLN A 143 -7.99 2.15 -15.04
CA GLN A 143 -8.81 3.29 -14.63
C GLN A 143 -10.26 2.84 -14.68
N TRP A 144 -10.78 2.40 -13.54
CA TRP A 144 -12.22 2.31 -13.39
C TRP A 144 -12.83 3.72 -13.41
N SER A 145 -14.04 3.85 -13.92
CA SER A 145 -14.69 5.14 -14.13
C SER A 145 -15.38 5.62 -12.84
N LEU A 146 -14.91 6.73 -12.26
CA LEU A 146 -15.55 7.33 -11.09
C LEU A 146 -16.98 7.76 -11.39
N SER A 147 -17.23 8.36 -12.55
CA SER A 147 -18.58 8.77 -12.95
C SER A 147 -19.54 7.60 -13.13
N LEU A 148 -19.05 6.42 -13.54
CA LEU A 148 -19.86 5.20 -13.60
C LEU A 148 -20.29 4.77 -12.19
N VAL A 149 -19.35 4.71 -11.24
CA VAL A 149 -19.65 4.33 -9.84
C VAL A 149 -20.63 5.31 -9.19
N LEU A 150 -20.43 6.62 -9.35
CA LEU A 150 -21.33 7.63 -8.80
C LEU A 150 -22.73 7.57 -9.42
N ARG A 151 -22.86 7.26 -10.72
CA ARG A 151 -24.15 7.02 -11.36
C ARG A 151 -24.85 5.77 -10.82
N ALA A 152 -24.11 4.71 -10.50
CA ALA A 152 -24.68 3.51 -9.90
C ALA A 152 -25.36 3.81 -8.54
N PHE A 153 -24.80 4.73 -7.74
CA PHE A 153 -25.42 5.16 -6.47
C PHE A 153 -26.75 5.92 -6.60
N GLN A 154 -27.11 6.32 -7.81
CA GLN A 154 -28.38 6.97 -8.11
C GLN A 154 -29.47 5.98 -8.54
N ARG A 155 -29.17 4.68 -8.60
CA ARG A 155 -30.08 3.62 -9.07
C ARG A 155 -30.21 2.51 -8.00
N PRO A 156 -31.23 1.63 -8.09
CA PRO A 156 -31.27 0.39 -7.31
C PRO A 156 -29.97 -0.41 -7.52
N PRO A 157 -29.40 -1.05 -6.49
CA PRO A 157 -29.96 -1.25 -5.15
C PRO A 157 -29.54 -0.17 -4.13
N PHE A 158 -28.87 0.91 -4.55
CA PHE A 158 -28.39 1.99 -3.67
C PHE A 158 -29.43 3.09 -3.38
N LYS A 159 -30.62 2.96 -3.99
CA LYS A 159 -31.80 3.80 -3.81
C LYS A 159 -33.07 2.93 -3.81
N PRO A 160 -34.16 3.41 -3.17
CA PRO A 160 -34.26 4.64 -2.39
C PRO A 160 -33.54 4.53 -1.02
N LEU A 161 -33.12 5.65 -0.45
CA LEU A 161 -32.36 5.66 0.82
C LEU A 161 -33.19 5.23 2.03
N ALA A 162 -34.52 5.36 1.95
CA ALA A 162 -35.42 4.96 3.03
C ALA A 162 -35.52 3.44 3.21
N THR A 163 -35.28 2.65 2.15
CA THR A 163 -35.47 1.19 2.17
C THR A 163 -34.19 0.40 1.89
N VAL A 164 -33.09 1.08 1.57
CA VAL A 164 -31.82 0.40 1.29
C VAL A 164 -31.30 -0.33 2.54
N ASN A 165 -30.87 -1.58 2.36
CA ASN A 165 -30.26 -2.34 3.45
C ASN A 165 -29.01 -1.62 3.99
N LEU A 166 -28.85 -1.61 5.32
CA LEU A 166 -27.73 -1.01 6.03
C LEU A 166 -26.36 -1.40 5.45
N ARG A 167 -26.17 -2.65 5.00
CA ARG A 167 -24.93 -3.08 4.35
C ARG A 167 -24.62 -2.27 3.10
N LEU A 168 -25.59 -2.09 2.21
CA LEU A 168 -25.42 -1.34 0.96
C LEU A 168 -25.25 0.15 1.25
N LEU A 169 -25.94 0.67 2.26
CA LEU A 169 -25.77 2.05 2.73
C LEU A 169 -24.34 2.27 3.25
N SER A 170 -23.82 1.37 4.09
CA SER A 170 -22.44 1.43 4.58
C SER A 170 -21.41 1.33 3.48
N LEU A 171 -21.62 0.49 2.47
CA LEU A 171 -20.75 0.41 1.29
C LEU A 171 -20.73 1.75 0.53
N LYS A 172 -21.90 2.34 0.28
CA LYS A 172 -22.05 3.64 -0.36
C LYS A 172 -21.37 4.74 0.43
N THR A 173 -21.63 4.83 1.74
CA THR A 173 -21.03 5.82 2.64
C THR A 173 -19.51 5.64 2.72
N ALA A 174 -19.01 4.41 2.88
CA ALA A 174 -17.57 4.13 2.93
C ALA A 174 -16.85 4.56 1.65
N PHE A 175 -17.44 4.30 0.48
CA PHE A 175 -16.88 4.74 -0.79
C PHE A 175 -16.90 6.26 -0.96
N LEU A 176 -18.01 6.92 -0.62
CA LEU A 176 -18.13 8.37 -0.70
C LEU A 176 -17.16 9.08 0.25
N VAL A 177 -17.00 8.59 1.48
CA VAL A 177 -15.99 9.09 2.43
C VAL A 177 -14.58 8.88 1.88
N ALA A 178 -14.30 7.72 1.26
CA ALA A 178 -12.99 7.44 0.67
C ALA A 178 -12.66 8.35 -0.52
N ILE A 179 -13.63 8.63 -1.39
CA ILE A 179 -13.40 9.50 -2.55
C ILE A 179 -13.34 10.98 -2.16
N ALA A 180 -14.14 11.43 -1.19
CA ALA A 180 -14.17 12.84 -0.77
C ALA A 180 -12.93 13.23 0.05
N SER A 181 -12.42 12.32 0.89
CA SER A 181 -11.28 12.60 1.78
C SER A 181 -9.91 12.27 1.18
N ALA A 182 -9.86 11.47 0.12
CA ALA A 182 -8.63 10.91 -0.45
C ALA A 182 -7.73 10.16 0.57
N ARG A 183 -8.29 9.69 1.70
CA ARG A 183 -7.52 9.01 2.76
C ARG A 183 -7.36 7.51 2.52
N ARG A 184 -6.34 6.91 3.17
CA ARG A 184 -6.09 5.47 3.07
C ARG A 184 -7.14 4.69 3.86
N ALA A 185 -7.44 3.46 3.44
CA ALA A 185 -8.37 2.58 4.14
C ALA A 185 -8.04 2.40 5.63
N SER A 186 -6.75 2.39 5.99
CA SER A 186 -6.27 2.29 7.37
C SER A 186 -6.53 3.54 8.22
N GLU A 187 -6.73 4.70 7.60
CA GLU A 187 -7.10 5.95 8.29
C GLU A 187 -8.63 6.07 8.39
N LEU A 188 -9.34 5.59 7.35
CA LEU A 188 -10.80 5.64 7.32
C LEU A 188 -11.46 4.67 8.31
N CYS A 189 -10.85 3.51 8.53
CA CYS A 189 -11.37 2.54 9.51
C CYS A 189 -11.16 2.98 10.98
N THR A 190 -10.39 4.05 11.22
CA THR A 190 -10.16 4.60 12.56
C THR A 190 -11.02 5.83 12.85
N LEU A 191 -11.89 6.24 11.93
CA LEU A 191 -12.85 7.31 12.18
C LEU A 191 -13.82 6.91 13.28
N ARG A 192 -14.09 7.85 14.19
CA ARG A 192 -15.06 7.70 15.28
C ARG A 192 -16.41 8.32 14.93
N CYS A 193 -17.45 7.87 15.63
CA CYS A 193 -18.82 8.36 15.42
C CYS A 193 -19.34 9.27 16.53
N ASP A 194 -18.61 9.39 17.65
CA ASP A 194 -19.02 10.17 18.82
C ASP A 194 -18.38 11.57 18.85
N PRO A 195 -19.04 12.57 19.48
CA PRO A 195 -18.43 13.89 19.71
C PRO A 195 -17.17 13.79 20.57
N PRO A 196 -16.14 14.63 20.34
CA PRO A 196 -16.05 15.68 19.31
C PRO A 196 -15.55 15.16 17.95
N TYR A 197 -15.43 13.84 17.76
CA TYR A 197 -14.77 13.25 16.59
C TYR A 197 -15.62 13.25 15.32
N LEU A 198 -16.95 13.28 15.43
CA LEU A 198 -17.85 13.42 14.30
C LEU A 198 -18.74 14.65 14.50
N GLN A 199 -18.63 15.62 13.60
CA GLN A 199 -19.33 16.89 13.69
C GLN A 199 -20.07 17.18 12.39
N PHE A 200 -21.37 17.45 12.52
CA PHE A 200 -22.25 17.79 11.40
C PHE A 200 -22.45 19.30 11.34
N TYR A 201 -22.27 19.85 10.16
CA TYR A 201 -22.59 21.23 9.79
C TYR A 201 -23.58 21.20 8.62
N PRO A 202 -24.26 22.33 8.32
CA PRO A 202 -25.23 22.38 7.22
C PRO A 202 -24.66 21.95 5.85
N ASP A 203 -23.39 22.24 5.60
CA ASP A 203 -22.71 22.05 4.31
C ASP A 203 -21.65 20.94 4.32
N LYS A 204 -21.22 20.47 5.50
CA LYS A 204 -20.11 19.54 5.63
C LYS A 204 -20.20 18.64 6.86
N VAL A 205 -19.43 17.57 6.82
CA VAL A 205 -19.20 16.69 7.96
C VAL A 205 -17.70 16.62 8.21
N ILE A 206 -17.29 16.86 9.45
CA ILE A 206 -15.90 16.72 9.89
C ILE A 206 -15.79 15.44 10.71
N ALA A 207 -14.85 14.57 10.33
CA ALA A 207 -14.59 13.31 11.01
C ALA A 207 -13.10 13.17 11.33
N TYR A 208 -12.80 12.94 12.61
CA TYR A 208 -11.43 12.79 13.12
C TYR A 208 -11.09 11.31 13.36
N PRO A 209 -9.92 10.84 12.90
CA PRO A 209 -9.45 9.50 13.23
C PRO A 209 -8.93 9.47 14.66
N ASP A 210 -9.07 8.31 15.31
CA ASP A 210 -8.47 8.05 16.61
C ASP A 210 -7.63 6.77 16.52
N ILE A 211 -6.34 6.92 16.82
CA ILE A 211 -5.35 5.83 16.76
C ILE A 211 -5.46 4.94 18.00
N THR A 212 -6.11 5.40 19.07
CA THR A 212 -6.38 4.58 20.26
C THR A 212 -7.48 3.56 19.95
N PHE A 213 -7.38 2.35 20.52
CA PHE A 213 -8.27 1.21 20.23
C PHE A 213 -9.66 1.33 20.90
N LEU A 214 -10.29 2.49 20.78
CA LEU A 214 -11.59 2.78 21.37
C LEU A 214 -12.77 2.22 20.56
N PRO A 215 -13.88 1.82 21.22
CA PRO A 215 -14.91 0.98 20.61
C PRO A 215 -15.82 1.70 19.60
N LYS A 216 -16.02 3.02 19.71
CA LYS A 216 -17.01 3.78 18.92
C LYS A 216 -16.46 4.18 17.54
N ARG A 217 -16.46 3.23 16.60
CA ARG A 217 -16.00 3.44 15.21
C ARG A 217 -17.16 3.75 14.26
N LEU A 218 -16.91 4.62 13.28
CA LEU A 218 -17.89 5.02 12.26
C LEU A 218 -18.30 3.84 11.36
N PHE A 219 -17.35 2.98 11.00
CA PHE A 219 -17.59 1.82 10.14
C PHE A 219 -17.51 0.52 10.94
N ILE A 220 -18.63 -0.19 11.01
CA ILE A 220 -18.80 -1.44 11.73
C ILE A 220 -19.17 -2.60 10.79
N CYS A 221 -18.85 -3.82 11.19
CA CYS A 221 -19.21 -5.01 10.43
C CYS A 221 -20.71 -5.32 10.58
N HIS A 222 -21.33 -5.81 9.50
CA HIS A 222 -22.74 -6.21 9.47
C HIS A 222 -22.96 -7.73 9.43
N HIS A 223 -21.89 -8.51 9.29
CA HIS A 223 -21.99 -9.97 9.24
C HIS A 223 -22.36 -10.52 10.62
N PRO A 224 -23.28 -11.50 10.75
CA PRO A 224 -23.79 -11.98 12.05
C PRO A 224 -22.69 -12.27 13.08
N VAL A 225 -21.65 -12.99 12.68
CA VAL A 225 -20.51 -13.39 13.55
C VAL A 225 -19.68 -12.21 14.07
N ALA A 226 -19.71 -11.05 13.41
CA ALA A 226 -18.88 -9.90 13.76
C ALA A 226 -19.69 -8.60 13.86
N ALA A 227 -21.00 -8.69 14.01
CA ALA A 227 -21.89 -7.53 13.99
C ALA A 227 -21.47 -6.51 15.06
N GLY A 228 -21.44 -5.22 14.70
CA GLY A 228 -21.04 -4.14 15.61
C GLY A 228 -19.52 -3.99 15.82
N ARG A 229 -18.69 -4.97 15.45
CA ARG A 229 -17.23 -4.83 15.57
C ARG A 229 -16.67 -3.85 14.54
N PRO A 230 -15.64 -3.06 14.88
CA PRO A 230 -14.93 -2.21 13.94
C PRO A 230 -14.50 -2.93 12.66
N VAL A 231 -14.64 -2.26 11.52
CA VAL A 231 -14.14 -2.78 10.24
C VAL A 231 -12.61 -2.69 10.22
N SER A 232 -11.93 -3.77 9.84
CA SER A 232 -10.47 -3.73 9.63
C SER A 232 -10.11 -3.04 8.31
N SER A 233 -8.88 -2.49 8.20
CA SER A 233 -8.39 -1.85 6.96
C SER A 233 -8.52 -2.77 5.73
N GLN A 234 -8.32 -4.08 5.92
CA GLN A 234 -8.47 -5.07 4.85
C GLN A 234 -9.93 -5.23 4.42
N ARG A 235 -10.87 -5.29 5.36
CA ARG A 235 -12.30 -5.40 5.05
C ARG A 235 -12.83 -4.11 4.44
N PHE A 236 -12.37 -2.94 4.92
CA PHE A 236 -12.67 -1.65 4.29
C PHE A 236 -12.18 -1.59 2.84
N ALA A 237 -10.94 -2.05 2.57
CA ALA A 237 -10.43 -2.15 1.21
C ALA A 237 -11.29 -3.07 0.32
N ARG A 238 -11.78 -4.20 0.86
CA ARG A 238 -12.70 -5.08 0.14
C ARG A 238 -14.04 -4.41 -0.14
N TRP A 239 -14.58 -3.61 0.79
CA TRP A 239 -15.81 -2.83 0.57
C TRP A 239 -15.68 -1.88 -0.61
N ILE A 240 -14.56 -1.15 -0.70
CA ILE A 240 -14.27 -0.25 -1.82
C ILE A 240 -14.22 -1.02 -3.15
N ILE A 241 -13.53 -2.16 -3.18
CA ILE A 241 -13.47 -3.01 -4.39
C ILE A 241 -14.87 -3.53 -4.75
N GLN A 242 -15.63 -3.99 -3.76
CA GLN A 242 -16.99 -4.52 -3.96
C GLN A 242 -17.92 -3.48 -4.58
N VAL A 243 -17.85 -2.22 -4.13
CA VAL A 243 -18.63 -1.12 -4.72
C VAL A 243 -18.30 -0.91 -6.18
N ILE A 244 -17.02 -0.90 -6.54
CA ILE A 244 -16.57 -0.70 -7.93
C ILE A 244 -17.06 -1.87 -8.80
N THR A 245 -16.86 -3.11 -8.33
CA THR A 245 -17.33 -4.31 -9.02
C THR A 245 -18.83 -4.27 -9.27
N LEU A 246 -19.63 -4.03 -8.23
CA LEU A 246 -21.09 -3.97 -8.33
C LEU A 246 -21.55 -2.87 -9.29
N ALA A 247 -20.91 -1.70 -9.28
CA ALA A 247 -21.26 -0.63 -10.21
C ALA A 247 -21.03 -1.01 -11.68
N TYR A 248 -19.96 -1.77 -11.96
CA TYR A 248 -19.67 -2.27 -13.31
C TYR A 248 -20.63 -3.37 -13.74
N GLU A 249 -21.00 -4.27 -12.83
CA GLU A 249 -22.06 -5.27 -13.05
C GLU A 249 -23.39 -4.60 -13.38
N MET A 250 -23.81 -3.61 -12.59
CA MET A 250 -25.03 -2.82 -12.83
C MET A 250 -25.03 -2.09 -14.18
N ALA A 251 -23.85 -1.76 -14.71
CA ALA A 251 -23.68 -1.10 -16.00
C ALA A 251 -23.54 -2.09 -17.16
N ASN A 252 -23.56 -3.40 -16.90
CA ASN A 252 -23.24 -4.46 -17.86
C ASN A 252 -21.91 -4.21 -18.59
N LYS A 253 -20.88 -3.79 -17.83
CA LYS A 253 -19.54 -3.51 -18.38
C LYS A 253 -18.48 -4.39 -17.71
N PRO A 254 -17.50 -4.91 -18.46
CA PRO A 254 -16.38 -5.64 -17.88
C PRO A 254 -15.50 -4.69 -17.07
N LEU A 255 -14.91 -5.21 -15.99
CA LEU A 255 -13.89 -4.48 -15.24
C LEU A 255 -12.65 -4.25 -16.12
N PRO A 256 -12.03 -3.06 -16.09
CA PRO A 256 -10.85 -2.74 -16.90
C PRO A 256 -9.58 -3.49 -16.44
N GLY A 257 -9.64 -4.20 -15.32
CA GLY A 257 -8.54 -5.00 -14.76
C GLY A 257 -8.69 -5.21 -13.26
N PRO A 258 -7.67 -5.80 -12.60
CA PRO A 258 -7.68 -6.03 -11.15
C PRO A 258 -7.79 -4.71 -10.38
N ILE A 259 -8.88 -4.56 -9.62
CA ILE A 259 -9.15 -3.36 -8.83
C ILE A 259 -8.39 -3.42 -7.50
N LYS A 260 -7.70 -2.33 -7.17
CA LYS A 260 -7.05 -2.14 -5.87
C LYS A 260 -7.73 -0.99 -5.15
N ALA A 261 -8.10 -1.17 -3.88
CA ALA A 261 -8.74 -0.11 -3.10
C ALA A 261 -7.94 1.21 -3.08
N HIS A 262 -6.60 1.12 -3.07
CA HIS A 262 -5.69 2.28 -3.12
C HIS A 262 -5.86 3.14 -4.40
N SER A 263 -6.37 2.57 -5.50
CA SER A 263 -6.65 3.33 -6.73
C SER A 263 -7.74 4.39 -6.53
N THR A 264 -8.61 4.26 -5.51
CA THR A 264 -9.64 5.27 -5.17
C THR A 264 -9.04 6.61 -4.83
N ARG A 265 -7.91 6.61 -4.11
CA ARG A 265 -7.17 7.84 -3.82
C ARG A 265 -6.61 8.48 -5.10
N ALA A 266 -6.19 7.67 -6.06
CA ALA A 266 -5.72 8.13 -7.36
C ALA A 266 -6.86 8.76 -8.17
N MET A 267 -8.01 8.09 -8.21
CA MET A 267 -9.21 8.59 -8.89
C MET A 267 -9.74 9.88 -8.27
N SER A 268 -9.76 9.98 -6.93
CA SER A 268 -10.17 11.18 -6.19
C SER A 268 -9.28 12.38 -6.54
N SER A 269 -7.96 12.25 -6.33
CA SER A 269 -7.01 13.33 -6.59
C SER A 269 -6.95 13.74 -8.07
N SER A 270 -7.03 12.77 -8.99
CA SER A 270 -7.10 13.05 -10.43
C SER A 270 -8.37 13.80 -10.80
N ALA A 271 -9.53 13.36 -10.30
CA ALA A 271 -10.81 14.02 -10.58
C ALA A 271 -10.84 15.45 -10.03
N ALA A 272 -10.33 15.68 -8.82
CA ALA A 272 -10.20 17.02 -8.24
C ALA A 272 -9.30 17.93 -9.10
N PHE A 273 -8.15 17.42 -9.55
CA PHE A 273 -7.23 18.16 -10.41
C PHE A 273 -7.89 18.52 -11.76
N LEU A 274 -8.60 17.58 -12.38
CA LEU A 274 -9.33 17.81 -13.63
C LEU A 274 -10.48 18.82 -13.47
N LYS A 275 -11.02 18.95 -12.26
CA LYS A 275 -12.02 19.97 -11.91
C LYS A 275 -11.41 21.31 -11.51
N GLY A 276 -10.10 21.49 -11.63
CA GLY A 276 -9.41 22.75 -11.39
C GLY A 276 -9.11 23.03 -9.91
N VAL A 277 -9.22 22.04 -9.03
CA VAL A 277 -8.81 22.21 -7.62
C VAL A 277 -7.29 22.45 -7.58
N PRO A 278 -6.80 23.49 -6.88
CA PRO A 278 -5.38 23.76 -6.75
C PRO A 278 -4.60 22.55 -6.22
N LEU A 279 -3.40 22.33 -6.76
CA LEU A 279 -2.57 21.16 -6.40
C LEU A 279 -2.22 21.14 -4.91
N GLU A 280 -2.01 22.31 -4.31
CA GLU A 280 -1.79 22.46 -2.87
C GLU A 280 -2.94 21.88 -2.04
N ASN A 281 -4.18 22.22 -2.37
CA ASN A 281 -5.38 21.71 -1.69
C ASN A 281 -5.52 20.19 -1.88
N ILE A 282 -5.17 19.66 -3.05
CA ILE A 282 -5.16 18.22 -3.31
C ILE A 282 -4.09 17.52 -2.45
N CYS A 283 -2.88 18.09 -2.37
CA CYS A 283 -1.81 17.58 -1.53
C CYS A 283 -2.19 17.62 -0.05
N GLN A 284 -2.81 18.70 0.43
CA GLN A 284 -3.30 18.81 1.80
C GLN A 284 -4.38 17.77 2.11
N ALA A 285 -5.41 17.65 1.25
CA ALA A 285 -6.47 16.66 1.41
C ALA A 285 -5.91 15.22 1.44
N ALA A 286 -4.97 14.94 0.52
CA ALA A 286 -4.30 13.67 0.44
C ALA A 286 -3.10 13.55 1.39
N THR A 287 -2.81 14.45 2.33
CA THR A 287 -1.65 14.34 3.24
C THR A 287 -0.31 14.04 2.53
N TRP A 288 -0.09 14.63 1.37
CA TRP A 288 1.19 14.56 0.66
C TRP A 288 2.06 15.75 1.05
N THR A 289 3.30 15.46 1.43
CA THR A 289 4.31 16.48 1.73
C THR A 289 4.86 17.15 0.49
N THR A 290 4.84 16.48 -0.67
CA THR A 290 5.35 17.03 -1.93
C THR A 290 4.38 16.84 -3.10
N PRO A 291 4.24 17.86 -3.98
CA PRO A 291 3.49 17.76 -5.23
C PRO A 291 4.03 16.69 -6.19
N GLU A 292 5.32 16.37 -6.10
CA GLU A 292 5.95 15.29 -6.88
C GLU A 292 5.26 13.93 -6.66
N THR A 293 4.73 13.70 -5.46
CA THR A 293 3.99 12.47 -5.15
C THR A 293 2.79 12.33 -6.07
N PHE A 294 2.06 13.42 -6.33
CA PHE A 294 0.96 13.46 -7.30
C PHE A 294 1.46 13.17 -8.72
N GLY A 295 2.50 13.88 -9.17
CA GLY A 295 3.04 13.73 -10.52
C GLY A 295 3.60 12.33 -10.82
N ASN A 296 4.25 11.68 -9.86
CA ASN A 296 4.92 10.40 -10.04
C ASN A 296 4.01 9.18 -9.97
N HIS A 297 2.89 9.29 -9.24
CA HIS A 297 2.03 8.16 -8.89
C HIS A 297 0.56 8.31 -9.27
N TYR A 298 0.06 9.53 -9.45
CA TYR A 298 -1.38 9.81 -9.52
C TYR A 298 -1.79 10.66 -10.73
N ARG A 299 -0.84 10.98 -11.63
CA ARG A 299 -1.05 11.71 -12.89
C ARG A 299 -1.75 10.86 -13.98
N LEU A 300 -2.84 10.17 -13.61
CA LEU A 300 -3.51 9.13 -14.40
C LEU A 300 -4.02 9.63 -15.77
N ASP A 301 -4.46 10.88 -15.86
CA ASP A 301 -5.20 11.38 -17.04
C ASP A 301 -4.46 12.47 -17.84
N THR A 302 -3.42 13.06 -17.27
CA THR A 302 -2.69 14.17 -17.95
C THR A 302 -1.85 13.74 -19.14
N ARG A 303 -1.60 12.43 -19.33
CA ARG A 303 -0.96 11.93 -20.56
C ARG A 303 -1.91 11.95 -21.75
N MET A 304 -3.23 12.01 -21.51
CA MET A 304 -4.25 12.15 -22.56
C MET A 304 -4.60 13.60 -22.87
N ARG A 305 -4.27 14.55 -21.98
CA ARG A 305 -4.12 15.95 -22.38
C ARG A 305 -2.87 16.04 -23.25
N SER A 306 -3.03 15.85 -24.56
CA SER A 306 -2.18 16.48 -25.56
C SER A 306 -2.31 18.00 -25.37
N SER A 307 -1.62 18.53 -24.36
CA SER A 307 -1.48 19.97 -24.20
C SER A 307 -0.46 20.41 -25.23
N SER A 308 -0.93 20.52 -26.48
CA SER A 308 -0.18 21.24 -27.50
C SER A 308 0.04 22.68 -27.09
N ALA A 309 -0.58 23.18 -26.00
CA ALA A 309 -0.36 24.54 -25.49
C ALA A 309 1.11 24.77 -25.08
N PHE A 310 1.79 23.78 -24.50
CA PHE A 310 3.23 23.91 -24.23
C PHE A 310 4.03 23.99 -25.53
N GLY A 311 3.80 23.04 -26.45
CA GLY A 311 4.45 23.04 -27.76
C GLY A 311 4.16 24.32 -28.55
N LYS A 312 2.91 24.80 -28.57
CA LYS A 312 2.48 26.02 -29.25
C LYS A 312 3.09 27.27 -28.61
N ALA A 313 3.22 27.35 -27.29
CA ALA A 313 3.86 28.49 -26.61
C ALA A 313 5.39 28.50 -26.77
N VAL A 314 6.02 27.33 -26.88
CA VAL A 314 7.45 27.22 -27.16
C VAL A 314 7.74 27.52 -28.63
N LEU A 315 6.88 27.02 -29.53
CA LEU A 315 7.03 27.18 -30.98
C LEU A 315 6.45 28.49 -31.51
N SER A 316 5.67 29.24 -30.71
CA SER A 316 5.14 30.56 -31.13
C SER A 316 6.25 31.59 -31.35
N PHE A 317 7.45 31.37 -30.79
CA PHE A 317 8.63 32.19 -31.06
C PHE A 317 9.32 31.86 -32.39
N ILE A 318 8.96 30.75 -33.04
CA ILE A 318 9.55 30.30 -34.31
C ILE A 318 8.64 30.67 -35.49
N THR A 319 7.36 30.98 -35.23
CA THR A 319 6.36 31.35 -36.24
C THR A 319 6.10 32.87 -36.31
N ALA A 320 7.03 33.71 -35.84
CA ALA A 320 6.98 35.16 -35.97
C ALA A 320 7.95 35.63 -37.07
#